data_AF-A0A9P7X6F3-F1
#
_entry.id   AF-A0A9P7X6F3-F1
#
_cell.length_a   1.000
_cell.length_b   1.000
_cell.length_c   1.000
_cell.angle_alpha   90.00
_cell.angle_beta   90.00
_cell.angle_gamma   90.00
#
_symmetry.space_group_name_H-M   'P 1'
#
loop_
_entity.id
_entity.type
_entity.pdbx_description
1 polymer ?
#
loop_
_entity_poly.entity_id
_entity_poly.type
_entity_poly.pdbx_seq_one_letter_code
_entity_poly.pdbx_strand_id
1 'polypeptide(L)'
;MPKQIQDIKQFIEIARRKDARAARIKKCIDRSTKKQSTKFKIRCSRYLYTLVLEDQDKAERLKQSLPPSLVVEEIGVRGQNLSATAKK
;
A
#
# COMPACT_ATOMS: atom_id res chain seq x y z
N MET A 1 -9.17 14.73 2.46
CA MET A 1 -9.68 13.60 3.28
C MET A 1 -9.25 12.27 2.67
N PRO A 2 -8.86 11.27 3.47
CA PRO A 2 -8.55 9.92 2.98
C PRO A 2 -9.82 9.18 2.52
N LYS A 3 -9.68 8.24 1.59
CA LYS A 3 -10.77 7.38 1.11
C LYS A 3 -10.37 5.92 1.26
N GLN A 4 -11.30 5.08 1.70
CA GLN A 4 -11.12 3.63 1.73
C GLN A 4 -11.74 3.01 0.48
N ILE A 5 -11.05 2.01 -0.07
CA ILE A 5 -11.52 1.17 -1.18
C ILE A 5 -11.65 -0.24 -0.64
N GLN A 6 -12.71 -0.94 -1.02
CA GLN A 6 -12.94 -2.35 -0.67
C GLN A 6 -12.53 -3.29 -1.82
N ASP A 7 -12.75 -2.87 -3.07
CA ASP A 7 -12.48 -3.70 -4.24
C ASP A 7 -11.03 -3.64 -4.74
N ILE A 8 -10.45 -4.82 -4.97
CA ILE A 8 -9.08 -4.96 -5.49
C ILE A 8 -8.98 -4.44 -6.93
N LYS A 9 -9.99 -4.70 -7.77
CA LYS A 9 -10.00 -4.25 -9.18
C LYS A 9 -9.92 -2.73 -9.28
N GLN A 10 -10.73 -2.04 -8.50
CA GLN A 10 -10.73 -0.57 -8.44
C GLN A 10 -9.39 -0.03 -7.92
N PHE A 11 -8.77 -0.72 -6.96
CA PHE A 11 -7.44 -0.34 -6.46
C PHE A 11 -6.37 -0.41 -7.55
N ILE A 12 -6.34 -1.47 -8.36
CA ILE A 12 -5.37 -1.63 -9.47
C ILE A 12 -5.61 -0.60 -10.58
N GLU A 13 -6.86 -0.25 -10.86
CA GLU A 13 -7.19 0.83 -11.79
C GLU A 13 -6.64 2.17 -11.31
N ILE A 14 -6.79 2.47 -10.01
CA ILE A 14 -6.25 3.70 -9.41
C ILE A 14 -4.73 3.71 -9.40
N ALA A 15 -4.07 2.57 -9.17
CA ALA A 15 -2.62 2.46 -9.22
C ALA A 15 -2.03 2.78 -10.60
N ARG A 16 -2.77 2.50 -11.68
CA ARG A 16 -2.35 2.75 -13.07
C ARG A 16 -2.68 4.16 -13.57
N ARG A 17 -3.44 4.95 -12.82
CA ARG A 17 -3.78 6.31 -13.25
C ARG A 17 -2.56 7.24 -13.14
N LYS A 18 -2.47 8.19 -14.07
CA LYS A 18 -1.41 9.22 -14.15
C LYS A 18 -1.29 10.12 -12.91
N ASP A 19 -2.32 10.17 -12.05
CA ASP A 19 -2.33 11.00 -10.85
C ASP A 19 -1.78 10.27 -9.61
N ALA A 20 -1.55 8.95 -9.69
CA ALA A 20 -0.88 8.18 -8.66
C ALA A 20 0.61 8.52 -8.62
N ARG A 21 1.09 9.00 -7.47
CA ARG A 21 2.48 9.45 -7.28
C ARG A 21 3.33 8.45 -6.53
N ALA A 22 2.77 7.82 -5.50
CA ALA A 22 3.47 6.85 -4.67
C ALA A 22 2.47 5.87 -4.04
N ALA A 23 2.90 4.64 -3.87
CA ALA A 23 2.23 3.64 -3.05
C ALA A 23 3.01 3.40 -1.76
N ARG A 24 2.30 3.32 -0.64
CA ARG A 24 2.83 3.00 0.67
C ARG A 24 2.20 1.73 1.17
N ILE A 25 3.01 0.71 1.39
CA ILE A 25 2.55 -0.58 1.92
C ILE A 25 2.88 -0.61 3.40
N LYS A 26 1.86 -0.74 4.25
CA LYS A 26 2.05 -0.81 5.68
C LYS A 26 1.49 -2.11 6.24
N LYS A 27 2.36 -2.93 6.82
CA LYS A 27 1.97 -4.06 7.66
C LYS A 27 1.44 -3.52 8.99
N CYS A 28 0.20 -3.83 9.30
CA CYS A 28 -0.52 -3.45 10.50
C CYS A 28 -0.76 -4.70 11.34
N ILE A 29 -0.39 -4.63 12.61
CA ILE A 29 -0.71 -5.66 13.59
C ILE A 29 -1.66 -5.01 14.59
N ASP A 30 -2.85 -5.57 14.71
CA ASP A 30 -3.76 -5.19 15.78
C ASP A 30 -3.24 -5.77 17.09
N ARG A 31 -2.92 -4.91 18.05
CA ARG A 31 -2.32 -5.30 19.33
C ARG A 31 -3.32 -6.02 20.24
N SER A 32 -4.61 -5.78 20.05
CA SER A 32 -5.67 -6.39 20.86
C SER A 32 -5.97 -7.81 20.37
N THR A 33 -6.20 -7.96 19.07
CA THR A 33 -6.64 -9.23 18.47
C THR A 33 -5.50 -10.08 17.90
N LYS A 34 -4.25 -9.56 17.92
CA LYS A 34 -3.06 -10.13 17.25
C LYS A 34 -3.25 -10.40 15.76
N LYS A 35 -4.31 -9.85 15.13
CA LYS A 35 -4.56 -10.00 13.70
C LYS A 35 -3.59 -9.16 12.89
N GLN A 36 -3.08 -9.76 11.82
CA GLN A 36 -2.22 -9.10 10.85
C GLN A 36 -3.06 -8.62 9.67
N SER A 37 -2.84 -7.39 9.24
CA SER A 37 -3.47 -6.81 8.06
C SER A 37 -2.45 -5.96 7.31
N THR A 38 -2.53 -5.92 5.99
CA THR A 38 -1.70 -5.08 5.14
C THR A 38 -2.54 -3.95 4.57
N LYS A 39 -2.10 -2.72 4.79
CA LYS A 39 -2.73 -1.51 4.25
C LYS A 39 -1.94 -1.00 3.06
N PHE A 40 -2.55 -1.06 1.88
CA PHE A 40 -2.01 -0.46 0.67
C PHE A 40 -2.55 0.96 0.53
N LYS A 41 -1.65 1.94 0.54
CA LYS A 41 -2.00 3.36 0.52
C LYS A 41 -1.47 4.01 -0.75
N ILE A 42 -2.32 4.33 -1.72
CA ILE A 42 -1.93 5.06 -2.91
C ILE A 42 -2.13 6.55 -2.66
N ARG A 43 -1.07 7.34 -2.84
CA ARG A 43 -1.12 8.79 -2.87
C ARG A 43 -1.44 9.25 -4.28
N CYS A 44 -2.64 9.77 -4.47
CA CYS A 44 -3.02 10.53 -5.66
C CYS A 44 -2.87 12.03 -5.41
N SER A 45 -3.20 12.84 -6.42
CA SER A 45 -3.24 14.30 -6.35
C SER A 45 -4.15 14.80 -5.21
N ARG A 46 -5.41 14.38 -5.22
CA ARG A 46 -6.44 14.86 -4.27
C ARG A 46 -6.63 13.96 -3.04
N TYR A 47 -6.58 12.65 -3.22
CA TYR A 47 -6.94 11.68 -2.19
C TYR A 47 -5.80 10.72 -1.87
N LEU A 48 -5.79 10.23 -0.64
CA LEU A 48 -5.05 9.04 -0.27
C LEU A 48 -6.05 7.89 -0.23
N TYR A 49 -5.87 6.93 -1.13
CA TYR A 49 -6.71 5.74 -1.21
C TYR A 49 -6.09 4.62 -0.39
N THR A 50 -6.87 4.01 0.48
CA THR A 50 -6.41 2.89 1.31
C THR A 50 -7.23 1.64 0.99
N LEU A 51 -6.54 0.55 0.66
CA LEU A 51 -7.09 -0.81 0.65
C LEU A 51 -6.53 -1.56 1.86
N VAL A 52 -7.40 -2.25 2.59
CA VAL A 52 -7.02 -3.09 3.74
C VAL A 52 -7.24 -4.54 3.34
N LEU A 53 -6.18 -5.35 3.40
CA LEU A 53 -6.23 -6.80 3.22
C LEU A 53 -5.83 -7.49 4.52
N GLU A 54 -6.60 -8.49 4.94
CA GLU A 54 -6.23 -9.35 6.08
C GLU A 54 -5.38 -10.55 5.62
N ASP A 55 -5.62 -11.02 4.40
CA ASP A 55 -4.93 -12.15 3.79
C ASP A 55 -3.53 -11.76 3.28
N GLN A 56 -2.50 -12.39 3.84
CA GLN A 56 -1.10 -12.07 3.52
C GLN A 56 -0.69 -12.56 2.13
N ASP A 57 -1.16 -13.73 1.70
CA ASP A 57 -0.81 -14.30 0.39
C ASP A 57 -1.37 -13.43 -0.74
N LYS A 58 -2.62 -12.96 -0.57
CA LYS A 58 -3.22 -12.01 -1.52
C LYS A 58 -2.49 -10.66 -1.51
N ALA A 59 -2.02 -10.21 -0.36
CA ALA A 59 -1.26 -8.97 -0.26
C ALA A 59 0.07 -9.05 -1.03
N GLU A 60 0.77 -10.19 -0.96
CA GLU A 60 2.03 -10.39 -1.71
C GLU A 60 1.80 -10.44 -3.22
N ARG A 61 0.74 -11.13 -3.67
CA ARG A 61 0.34 -11.11 -5.08
C ARG A 61 -0.05 -9.72 -5.57
N LEU A 62 -0.76 -8.95 -4.74
CA LEU A 62 -1.16 -7.59 -5.07
C LEU A 62 0.05 -6.66 -5.19
N LYS A 63 1.05 -6.83 -4.32
CA LYS A 63 2.31 -6.09 -4.38
C LYS A 63 3.03 -6.30 -5.72
N GLN A 64 3.07 -7.53 -6.22
CA GLN A 64 3.66 -7.86 -7.53
C GLN A 64 2.85 -7.30 -8.71
N SER A 65 1.54 -7.12 -8.53
CA SER A 65 0.64 -6.59 -9.55
C SER A 65 0.68 -5.06 -9.69
N LEU A 66 1.39 -4.37 -8.79
CA LEU A 66 1.54 -2.92 -8.87
C LEU A 66 2.43 -2.55 -10.06
N PRO A 67 2.11 -1.44 -10.77
CA PRO A 67 2.92 -1.00 -11.89
C PRO A 67 4.33 -0.61 -11.41
N PRO A 68 5.41 -1.08 -12.08
CA PRO A 68 6.80 -0.81 -11.66
C PRO A 68 7.19 0.67 -11.79
N SER A 69 6.42 1.46 -12.54
CA SER A 69 6.58 2.91 -12.64
C SER A 69 6.14 3.67 -11.38
N LEU A 70 5.36 3.04 -10.50
CA LEU A 70 4.88 3.65 -9.27
C LEU A 70 5.89 3.43 -8.15
N VAL A 71 6.31 4.51 -7.49
CA VAL A 71 7.24 4.43 -6.36
C VAL A 71 6.55 3.71 -5.20
N VAL A 72 7.03 2.53 -4.82
CA VAL A 72 6.51 1.74 -3.70
C VAL A 72 7.43 1.89 -2.49
N GLU A 73 6.88 2.38 -1.38
CA GLU A 73 7.57 2.53 -0.10
C GLU A 73 6.97 1.57 0.93
N GLU A 74 7.77 0.67 1.48
CA GLU A 74 7.35 -0.24 2.55
C GLU A 74 7.57 0.41 3.92
N ILE A 75 6.47 0.71 4.61
CA ILE A 75 6.51 1.34 5.92
C ILE A 75 6.39 0.25 6.99
N GLY A 76 7.54 -0.14 7.53
CA GLY A 76 7.66 -1.04 8.68
C GLY A 76 6.83 -0.58 9.89
N VAL A 77 6.54 -1.50 10.80
CA VAL A 77 5.91 -1.17 12.10
C VAL A 77 6.79 -0.12 12.79
N ARG A 78 6.16 0.90 13.42
CA ARG A 78 6.81 2.08 14.02
C ARG A 78 8.08 1.64 14.77
N GLY A 79 9.27 1.93 14.22
CA GLY A 79 10.56 1.50 14.77
C GLY A 79 11.59 0.92 13.78
N GLN A 80 11.21 0.57 12.54
CA GLN A 80 12.18 0.15 11.52
C GLN A 80 12.10 1.06 10.29
N ASN A 81 13.00 2.03 10.22
CA ASN A 81 13.27 2.82 9.01
C ASN A 81 14.13 1.96 8.08
N LEU A 82 13.52 1.34 7.07
CA LEU A 82 14.26 0.83 5.93
C LEU A 82 14.33 1.94 4.88
N SER A 83 15.20 2.92 5.14
CA SER A 83 15.69 3.81 4.09
C SER A 83 16.62 3.00 3.19
N ALA A 84 16.16 2.60 2.02
CA ALA A 84 17.03 2.17 0.93
C ALA A 84 16.69 2.98 -0.32
N THR A 85 17.16 4.23 -0.32
CA THR A 85 17.45 4.94 -1.56
C THR A 85 18.60 4.21 -2.25
N ALA A 86 18.30 3.25 -3.11
CA ALA A 86 19.25 2.80 -4.12
C ALA A 86 19.10 3.72 -5.35
N LYS A 87 19.72 4.89 -5.26
CA LYS A 87 20.07 5.74 -6.42
C LYS A 87 21.60 5.83 -6.48
N LYS A 88 22.23 4.93 -7.20
CA LYS A 88 23.20 5.17 -8.29
C LYS A 88 23.75 3.85 -8.77
#